data_AF-A0A940AEW1-F1
#
_entry.id   AF-A0A940AEW1-F1
#
_cell.length_a   1.000
_cell.length_b   1.000
_cell.length_c   1.000
_cell.angle_alpha   90.00
_cell.angle_beta   90.00
_cell.angle_gamma   90.00
#
_symmetry.space_group_name_H-M   'P 1'
#
loop_
_entity.id
_entity.type
_entity.pdbx_description
1 polymer ?
#
loop_
_entity_poly.entity_id
_entity_poly.type
_entity_poly.pdbx_seq_one_letter_code
_entity_poly.pdbx_strand_id
1 'polypeptide(L)'
;MKKHYNSNVSQFFGKFMVPMIIVAILLAGWYYMANIKKGANEYYDSPNTQRVYGDKRVFDYADKLTDAQERELEAYIHEAEKRTTCDIVIVTLYESLKDFAPDYMAKYDMTITPDKYVMVYADKFWEDNKFGYDQPQILDGTPYSGDGVLLVDNNFREPETGRIYTWMCTTGKVERKYSESMIDHALDVFYEYVDDDYYKACLKFVKQFEYDMTGQLHLTGSKAMMIIAAIYGLIYMLSHMSSRAGSSTVTESSYLIEGSLAFPVNRDTFIRKDVTKRYNPPSESRSGGGGGGGGGHHSSGGGGSHGGGGHSR
;
A
#
# COMPACT_ATOMS: atom_id res chain seq x y z
N MET A 1 -40.84 44.42 -10.63
CA MET A 1 -39.80 43.45 -11.03
C MET A 1 -38.70 43.16 -10.00
N LYS A 2 -38.61 43.83 -8.82
CA LYS A 2 -37.53 43.57 -7.84
C LYS A 2 -37.78 42.47 -6.79
N LYS A 3 -39.01 41.96 -6.63
CA LYS A 3 -39.35 41.00 -5.55
C LYS A 3 -39.03 39.52 -5.85
N HIS A 4 -38.94 39.11 -7.12
CA HIS A 4 -38.70 37.70 -7.48
C HIS A 4 -37.22 37.31 -7.59
N TYR A 5 -36.29 38.28 -7.65
CA TYR A 5 -34.85 37.98 -7.71
C TYR A 5 -34.27 37.62 -6.34
N ASN A 6 -34.77 38.22 -5.26
CA ASN A 6 -34.24 38.01 -3.90
C ASN A 6 -34.60 36.65 -3.28
N SER A 7 -35.68 35.98 -3.69
CA SER A 7 -36.05 34.68 -3.11
C SER A 7 -35.08 33.57 -3.51
N ASN A 8 -34.65 33.56 -4.77
CA ASN A 8 -33.74 32.55 -5.30
C ASN A 8 -32.33 32.69 -4.73
N VAL A 9 -31.87 33.93 -4.52
CA VAL A 9 -30.56 34.20 -3.90
C VAL A 9 -30.56 33.76 -2.43
N SER A 10 -31.63 34.02 -1.67
CA SER A 10 -31.72 33.58 -0.26
C SER A 10 -31.85 32.04 -0.11
N GLN A 11 -32.56 31.36 -1.01
CA GLN A 11 -32.63 29.90 -1.03
C GLN A 11 -31.29 29.27 -1.43
N PHE A 12 -30.56 29.91 -2.34
CA PHE A 12 -29.21 29.50 -2.72
C PHE A 12 -28.24 29.65 -1.53
N PHE A 13 -28.24 30.82 -0.86
CA PHE A 13 -27.38 31.02 0.31
C PHE A 13 -27.73 30.08 1.47
N GLY A 14 -29.01 29.80 1.73
CA GLY A 14 -29.40 28.88 2.81
C GLY A 14 -29.04 27.41 2.56
N LYS A 15 -29.13 26.93 1.31
CA LYS A 15 -28.84 25.53 0.97
C LYS A 15 -27.37 25.26 0.63
N PHE A 16 -26.63 26.25 0.15
CA PHE A 16 -25.27 26.07 -0.37
C PHE A 16 -24.16 26.69 0.49
N MET A 17 -24.43 27.69 1.34
CA MET A 17 -23.38 28.26 2.22
C MET A 17 -22.91 27.26 3.27
N VAL A 18 -23.84 26.60 3.94
CA VAL A 18 -23.53 25.69 5.05
C VAL A 18 -22.59 24.57 4.61
N PRO A 19 -22.85 23.83 3.51
CA PRO A 19 -21.92 22.81 3.04
C PRO A 19 -20.58 23.42 2.58
N MET A 20 -20.55 24.59 1.91
CA MET A 20 -19.27 25.21 1.53
C MET A 20 -18.42 25.67 2.73
N ILE A 21 -19.06 26.15 3.80
CA ILE A 21 -18.36 26.55 5.03
C ILE A 21 -17.80 25.32 5.74
N ILE A 22 -18.57 24.23 5.85
CA ILE A 22 -18.10 22.96 6.42
C ILE A 22 -16.87 22.45 5.64
N VAL A 23 -16.97 22.50 4.32
CA VAL A 23 -15.90 22.16 3.38
C VAL A 23 -14.65 23.02 3.59
N ALA A 24 -14.80 24.34 3.69
CA ALA A 24 -13.69 25.24 3.92
C ALA A 24 -13.02 25.01 5.28
N ILE A 25 -13.81 24.70 6.32
CA ILE A 25 -13.30 24.34 7.65
C ILE A 25 -12.54 23.02 7.61
N LEU A 26 -13.05 22.01 6.91
CA LEU A 26 -12.36 20.72 6.74
C LEU A 26 -11.04 20.88 5.97
N LEU A 27 -11.03 21.69 4.90
CA LEU A 27 -9.81 22.00 4.13
C LEU A 27 -8.81 22.81 4.94
N ALA A 28 -9.26 23.79 5.72
CA ALA A 28 -8.41 24.59 6.60
C ALA A 28 -7.84 23.76 7.76
N GLY A 29 -8.65 22.89 8.36
CA GLY A 29 -8.22 21.95 9.40
C GLY A 29 -7.20 20.95 8.86
N TRP A 30 -7.42 20.43 7.65
CA TRP A 30 -6.44 19.57 6.98
C TRP A 30 -5.16 20.31 6.60
N TYR A 31 -5.24 21.52 6.04
CA TYR A 31 -4.08 22.36 5.74
C TYR A 31 -3.27 22.68 6.99
N TYR A 32 -3.95 22.98 8.11
CA TYR A 32 -3.32 23.18 9.41
C TYR A 32 -2.62 21.91 9.88
N MET A 33 -3.28 20.75 9.87
CA MET A 33 -2.69 19.46 10.25
C MET A 33 -1.52 19.04 9.36
N ALA A 34 -1.58 19.33 8.05
CA ALA A 34 -0.53 19.01 7.08
C ALA A 34 0.69 19.94 7.17
N ASN A 35 0.52 21.17 7.68
CA ASN A 35 1.58 22.17 7.84
C ASN A 35 2.06 22.35 9.29
N ILE A 36 1.60 21.49 10.21
CA ILE A 36 2.36 21.28 11.45
C ILE A 36 3.71 20.73 10.99
N LYS A 37 4.72 21.61 10.95
CA LYS A 37 6.12 21.20 10.91
C LYS A 37 6.32 20.33 12.14
N LYS A 38 6.26 19.00 11.97
CA LYS A 38 6.85 18.09 12.94
C LYS A 38 8.32 18.46 12.96
N GLY A 39 8.72 19.16 14.02
CA GLY A 39 10.13 19.45 14.27
C GLY A 39 10.92 18.16 14.21
N ALA A 40 12.15 18.25 13.72
CA ALA A 40 13.10 17.16 13.82
C ALA A 40 13.13 16.64 15.27
N ASN A 41 12.96 15.33 15.43
CA ASN A 41 13.14 14.55 16.65
C ASN A 41 12.20 14.83 17.84
N GLU A 42 10.91 14.58 17.67
CA GLU A 42 10.07 14.10 18.78
C GLU A 42 9.25 12.91 18.30
N TYR A 43 9.30 11.81 19.06
CA TYR A 43 8.54 10.57 18.88
C TYR A 43 9.13 9.51 17.94
N TYR A 44 10.32 9.00 18.26
CA TYR A 44 10.70 7.62 17.92
C TYR A 44 10.41 6.75 19.17
N ASP A 45 9.21 6.18 19.26
CA ASP A 45 8.70 5.42 20.43
C ASP A 45 9.03 3.92 20.33
N SER A 46 10.24 3.65 19.86
CA SER A 46 10.82 2.31 19.90
C SER A 46 11.51 2.13 21.27
N PRO A 47 11.22 1.03 22.00
CA PRO A 47 11.94 0.72 23.22
C PRO A 47 13.38 0.22 22.97
N ASN A 48 13.75 -0.11 21.73
CA ASN A 48 15.11 -0.54 21.40
C ASN A 48 16.09 0.64 21.30
N THR A 49 16.85 0.86 22.37
CA THR A 49 17.91 1.87 22.44
C THR A 49 19.29 1.36 22.04
N GLN A 50 19.41 0.09 21.61
CA GLN A 50 20.70 -0.56 21.38
C GLN A 50 21.19 -0.50 19.93
N ARG A 51 20.42 0.11 19.02
CA ARG A 51 20.77 0.22 17.59
C ARG A 51 22.10 0.92 17.39
N VAL A 52 22.96 0.35 16.56
CA VAL A 52 24.29 0.91 16.28
C VAL A 52 24.19 2.26 15.55
N TYR A 53 23.26 2.38 14.61
CA TYR A 53 23.07 3.59 13.80
C TYR A 53 21.91 4.48 14.25
N GLY A 54 21.37 4.26 15.46
CA GLY A 54 20.21 5.01 15.96
C GLY A 54 19.03 4.94 14.99
N ASP A 55 18.64 6.09 14.45
CA ASP A 55 17.47 6.23 13.58
C ASP A 55 17.79 6.09 12.08
N LYS A 56 19.06 5.93 11.66
CA LYS A 56 19.34 5.75 10.22
C LYS A 56 18.71 4.46 9.69
N ARG A 57 18.06 4.50 8.52
CA ARG A 57 17.34 3.36 7.92
C ARG A 57 17.66 3.09 6.46
N VAL A 58 18.19 4.09 5.74
CA VAL A 58 18.60 3.92 4.34
C VAL A 58 20.12 3.90 4.26
N PHE A 59 20.67 2.80 3.76
CA PHE A 59 22.10 2.59 3.56
C PHE A 59 22.37 2.38 2.08
N ASP A 60 22.58 3.48 1.36
CA ASP A 60 22.80 3.47 -0.09
C ASP A 60 24.29 3.33 -0.44
N TYR A 61 24.87 2.13 -0.31
CA TYR A 61 26.30 1.94 -0.65
C TYR A 61 26.56 1.85 -2.16
N ALA A 62 25.50 1.73 -2.97
CA ALA A 62 25.59 1.65 -4.42
C ALA A 62 25.34 3.00 -5.13
N ASP A 63 25.18 4.10 -4.39
CA ASP A 63 24.87 5.44 -4.90
C ASP A 63 23.68 5.45 -5.89
N LYS A 64 22.60 4.71 -5.56
CA LYS A 64 21.39 4.56 -6.40
C LYS A 64 20.36 5.66 -6.13
N LEU A 65 20.48 6.33 -5.00
CA LEU A 65 19.62 7.40 -4.52
C LEU A 65 20.41 8.71 -4.44
N THR A 66 19.70 9.82 -4.60
CA THR A 66 20.26 11.14 -4.25
C THR A 66 20.02 11.44 -2.78
N ASP A 67 20.81 12.33 -2.17
CA ASP A 67 20.61 12.79 -0.79
C ASP A 67 19.16 13.24 -0.50
N ALA A 68 18.49 13.83 -1.50
CA ALA A 68 17.10 14.25 -1.36
C ALA A 68 16.15 13.04 -1.28
N GLN A 69 16.35 12.06 -2.14
CA GLN A 69 15.58 10.82 -2.15
C GLN A 69 15.81 9.99 -0.89
N GLU A 70 17.05 9.89 -0.40
CA GLU A 70 17.36 9.23 0.87
C GLU A 70 16.59 9.89 2.02
N ARG A 71 16.68 11.22 2.16
CA ARG A 71 15.96 11.95 3.22
C ARG A 71 14.44 11.77 3.13
N GLU A 72 13.88 11.81 1.92
CA GLU A 72 12.44 11.60 1.73
C GLU A 72 12.01 10.17 2.06
N LEU A 73 12.82 9.18 1.66
CA LEU A 73 12.56 7.77 1.93
C LEU A 73 12.67 7.47 3.43
N GLU A 74 13.72 7.96 4.10
CA GLU A 74 13.88 7.84 5.56
C GLU A 74 12.73 8.50 6.31
N ALA A 75 12.32 9.71 5.91
CA ALA A 75 11.17 10.38 6.51
C ALA A 75 9.88 9.55 6.36
N TYR A 76 9.67 8.93 5.20
CA TYR A 76 8.53 8.03 5.00
C TYR A 76 8.62 6.77 5.86
N ILE A 77 9.80 6.15 5.90
CA ILE A 77 10.10 4.98 6.72
C ILE A 77 9.76 5.29 8.18
N HIS A 78 10.26 6.37 8.76
CA HIS A 78 9.99 6.71 10.16
C HIS A 78 8.51 6.83 10.50
N GLU A 79 7.72 7.40 9.60
CA GLU A 79 6.28 7.47 9.81
C GLU A 79 5.63 6.08 9.66
N ALA A 80 6.13 5.23 8.74
CA ALA A 80 5.67 3.84 8.61
C ALA A 80 6.07 2.97 9.81
N GLU A 81 7.26 3.15 10.39
CA GLU A 81 7.73 2.44 11.59
C GLU A 81 6.82 2.75 12.79
N LYS A 82 6.38 4.00 12.96
CA LYS A 82 5.38 4.37 14.01
C LYS A 82 4.05 3.64 13.85
N ARG A 83 3.61 3.40 12.61
CA ARG A 83 2.32 2.76 12.31
C ARG A 83 2.38 1.24 12.39
N THR A 84 3.48 0.68 11.89
CA THR A 84 3.71 -0.76 11.82
C THR A 84 4.29 -1.30 13.13
N THR A 85 4.92 -0.45 13.93
CA THR A 85 5.77 -0.79 15.07
C THR A 85 6.93 -1.73 14.68
N CYS A 86 7.42 -1.64 13.45
CA CYS A 86 8.54 -2.42 12.91
C CYS A 86 9.71 -1.49 12.62
N ASP A 87 10.95 -1.97 12.75
CA ASP A 87 12.07 -1.34 12.04
C ASP A 87 11.97 -1.70 10.56
N ILE A 88 12.21 -0.73 9.68
CA ILE A 88 12.19 -0.91 8.23
C ILE A 88 13.51 -0.40 7.66
N VAL A 89 14.37 -1.31 7.22
CA VAL A 89 15.73 -0.98 6.78
C VAL A 89 15.88 -1.28 5.28
N ILE A 90 16.53 -0.37 4.56
CA ILE A 90 16.86 -0.52 3.14
C ILE A 90 18.38 -0.44 2.98
N VAL A 91 18.96 -1.43 2.30
CA VAL A 91 20.40 -1.48 1.99
C VAL A 91 20.58 -1.73 0.49
N THR A 92 21.40 -0.90 -0.15
CA THR A 92 21.83 -1.09 -1.53
C THR A 92 23.33 -1.42 -1.54
N LEU A 93 23.75 -2.35 -2.38
CA LEU A 93 25.16 -2.77 -2.48
C LEU A 93 25.61 -2.82 -3.94
N TYR A 94 26.91 -2.65 -4.16
CA TYR A 94 27.56 -2.88 -5.44
C TYR A 94 28.91 -3.57 -5.22
N GLU A 95 28.88 -4.76 -4.61
CA GLU A 95 30.08 -5.56 -4.36
C GLU A 95 29.78 -7.06 -4.43
N SER A 96 30.80 -7.88 -4.70
CA SER A 96 30.65 -9.32 -4.55
C SER A 96 30.58 -9.67 -3.07
N LEU A 97 29.59 -10.47 -2.69
CA LEU A 97 29.39 -10.90 -1.31
C LEU A 97 29.99 -12.29 -1.03
N LYS A 98 30.80 -12.80 -1.95
CA LYS A 98 31.43 -14.12 -1.86
C LYS A 98 32.25 -14.32 -0.58
N ASP A 99 32.96 -13.27 -0.15
CA ASP A 99 33.84 -13.32 1.02
C ASP A 99 33.06 -13.19 2.35
N PHE A 100 31.77 -12.85 2.32
CA PHE A 100 30.90 -12.84 3.51
C PHE A 100 30.39 -14.26 3.86
N ALA A 101 30.38 -15.18 2.90
CA ALA A 101 29.84 -16.52 3.06
C ALA A 101 30.65 -17.47 4.00
N PRO A 102 32.00 -17.48 4.00
CA PRO A 102 32.79 -18.49 4.70
C PRO A 102 32.55 -18.57 6.22
N ASP A 103 32.41 -17.42 6.90
CA ASP A 103 32.15 -17.37 8.34
C ASP A 103 30.79 -18.00 8.71
N TYR A 104 29.80 -17.84 7.82
CA TYR A 104 28.47 -18.43 7.96
C TYR A 104 28.48 -19.93 7.63
N MET A 105 29.23 -20.34 6.59
CA MET A 105 29.42 -21.75 6.19
C MET A 105 30.05 -22.57 7.32
N ALA A 106 31.09 -22.05 7.96
CA ALA A 106 31.77 -22.71 9.07
C ALA A 106 30.88 -22.90 10.30
N LYS A 107 29.90 -22.00 10.49
CA LYS A 107 29.00 -21.99 11.65
C LYS A 107 27.80 -22.92 11.50
N TYR A 108 27.31 -23.15 10.26
CA TYR A 108 26.06 -23.88 10.01
C TYR A 108 26.20 -25.15 9.16
N ASP A 109 27.42 -25.56 8.83
CA ASP A 109 27.70 -26.77 8.04
C ASP A 109 26.85 -26.82 6.75
N MET A 110 26.72 -25.66 6.09
CA MET A 110 25.90 -25.48 4.89
C MET A 110 26.77 -24.95 3.75
N THR A 111 26.60 -25.53 2.56
CA THR A 111 27.15 -24.96 1.32
C THR A 111 26.35 -23.71 0.96
N ILE A 112 27.00 -22.55 1.01
CA ILE A 112 26.42 -21.28 0.57
C ILE A 112 26.74 -21.10 -0.91
N THR A 113 25.68 -21.06 -1.72
CA THR A 113 25.72 -20.77 -3.15
C THR A 113 25.50 -19.27 -3.40
N PRO A 114 25.87 -18.73 -4.57
CA PRO A 114 25.79 -17.28 -4.83
C PRO A 114 24.41 -16.65 -4.61
N ASP A 115 23.33 -17.39 -4.84
CA ASP A 115 21.95 -16.97 -4.56
C ASP A 115 21.65 -16.72 -3.08
N LYS A 116 22.50 -17.20 -2.17
CA LYS A 116 22.36 -17.04 -0.72
C LYS A 116 23.29 -15.97 -0.13
N TYR A 117 24.20 -15.37 -0.92
CA TYR A 117 25.13 -14.39 -0.37
C TYR A 117 24.43 -13.15 0.21
N VAL A 118 23.40 -12.65 -0.49
CA VAL A 118 22.61 -11.49 -0.03
C VAL A 118 21.80 -11.82 1.23
N MET A 119 21.27 -13.04 1.33
CA MET A 119 20.59 -13.52 2.54
C MET A 119 21.53 -13.49 3.75
N VAL A 120 22.74 -14.07 3.61
CA VAL A 120 23.74 -14.10 4.68
C VAL A 120 24.16 -12.68 5.10
N TYR A 121 24.37 -11.79 4.13
CA TYR A 121 24.65 -10.39 4.42
C TYR A 121 23.49 -9.72 5.17
N ALA A 122 22.24 -9.95 4.76
CA ALA A 122 21.07 -9.35 5.39
C ALA A 122 20.95 -9.74 6.86
N ASP A 123 21.08 -11.04 7.18
CA ASP A 123 21.04 -11.53 8.56
C ASP A 123 22.14 -10.89 9.41
N LYS A 124 23.38 -10.90 8.89
CA LYS A 124 24.53 -10.32 9.60
C LYS A 124 24.38 -8.82 9.80
N PHE A 125 23.93 -8.10 8.77
CA PHE A 125 23.70 -6.68 8.86
C PHE A 125 22.59 -6.36 9.86
N TRP A 126 21.55 -7.17 9.94
CA TRP A 126 20.50 -7.02 10.95
C TRP A 126 21.03 -7.22 12.38
N GLU A 127 21.74 -8.33 12.59
CA GLU A 127 22.30 -8.76 13.87
C GLU A 127 23.37 -7.77 14.40
N ASP A 128 24.38 -7.46 13.59
CA ASP A 128 25.51 -6.62 13.99
C ASP A 128 25.06 -5.21 14.36
N ASN A 129 24.03 -4.70 13.68
CA ASN A 129 23.52 -3.35 13.88
C ASN A 129 22.40 -3.26 14.92
N LYS A 130 22.00 -4.39 15.50
CA LYS A 130 21.03 -4.47 16.60
C LYS A 130 19.67 -3.89 16.23
N PHE A 131 19.24 -4.08 14.98
CA PHE A 131 17.94 -3.66 14.51
C PHE A 131 16.80 -4.49 15.14
N GLY A 132 15.60 -3.92 15.08
CA GLY A 132 14.38 -4.42 15.70
C GLY A 132 13.64 -3.30 16.45
N TYR A 133 12.34 -3.17 16.23
CA TYR A 133 11.56 -2.08 16.81
C TYR A 133 11.50 -2.16 18.34
N ASP A 134 11.17 -3.32 18.87
CA ASP A 134 10.94 -3.53 20.30
C ASP A 134 12.23 -3.85 21.07
N GLN A 135 13.10 -4.65 20.45
CA GLN A 135 14.37 -5.08 21.03
C GLN A 135 15.38 -5.43 19.92
N PRO A 136 16.69 -5.53 20.20
CA PRO A 136 17.61 -6.05 19.21
C PRO A 136 17.34 -7.54 18.94
N GLN A 137 17.85 -8.05 17.82
CA GLN A 137 17.86 -9.49 17.56
C GLN A 137 18.45 -10.26 18.75
N ILE A 138 17.68 -11.19 19.30
CA ILE A 138 18.15 -12.09 20.36
C ILE A 138 18.74 -13.34 19.70
N LEU A 139 20.01 -13.60 20.00
CA LEU A 139 20.80 -14.74 19.52
C LEU A 139 20.90 -15.78 20.63
N ASP A 140 19.77 -16.36 21.06
CA ASP A 140 19.74 -17.31 22.19
C ASP A 140 18.89 -18.58 21.95
N GLY A 141 18.34 -18.75 20.76
CA GLY A 141 17.49 -19.88 20.37
C GLY A 141 16.00 -19.57 20.53
N THR A 142 15.62 -18.39 21.02
CA THR A 142 14.24 -18.03 21.28
C THR A 142 13.55 -17.37 20.06
N PRO A 143 12.22 -17.54 19.92
CA PRO A 143 11.45 -16.95 18.82
C PRO A 143 11.20 -15.44 18.98
N TYR A 144 11.86 -14.78 19.94
CA TYR A 144 11.66 -13.37 20.24
C TYR A 144 12.79 -12.53 19.61
N SER A 145 12.76 -12.45 18.28
CA SER A 145 13.56 -11.49 17.52
C SER A 145 12.93 -10.10 17.53
N GLY A 146 13.76 -9.08 17.39
CA GLY A 146 13.31 -7.70 17.26
C GLY A 146 12.42 -7.51 16.03
N ASP A 147 11.30 -6.82 16.18
CA ASP A 147 10.29 -6.67 15.12
C ASP A 147 10.82 -5.81 13.96
N GLY A 148 10.90 -6.38 12.75
CA GLY A 148 11.08 -5.58 11.55
C GLY A 148 11.37 -6.31 10.25
N VAL A 149 11.80 -5.53 9.26
CA VAL A 149 12.08 -5.97 7.88
C VAL A 149 13.33 -5.27 7.37
N LEU A 150 14.13 -6.01 6.60
CA LEU A 150 15.29 -5.49 5.89
C LEU A 150 15.20 -5.90 4.42
N LEU A 151 15.30 -4.94 3.51
CA LEU A 151 15.49 -5.18 2.08
C LEU A 151 16.96 -4.92 1.73
N VAL A 152 17.62 -5.91 1.15
CA VAL A 152 18.97 -5.78 0.60
C VAL A 152 18.90 -6.04 -0.91
N ASP A 153 19.29 -5.05 -1.72
CA ASP A 153 19.43 -5.20 -3.17
C ASP A 153 20.90 -5.01 -3.56
N ASN A 154 21.56 -6.11 -3.91
CA ASN A 154 22.95 -6.07 -4.35
C ASN A 154 23.01 -5.96 -5.87
N ASN A 155 23.27 -4.75 -6.37
CA ASN A 155 23.36 -4.41 -7.80
C ASN A 155 24.62 -5.00 -8.48
N PHE A 156 25.50 -5.65 -7.73
CA PHE A 156 26.61 -6.41 -8.29
C PHE A 156 26.13 -7.71 -8.93
N ARG A 157 26.63 -7.98 -10.14
CA ARG A 157 26.29 -9.19 -10.89
C ARG A 157 27.33 -10.26 -10.60
N GLU A 158 26.94 -11.28 -9.84
CA GLU A 158 27.87 -12.34 -9.43
C GLU A 158 28.42 -13.07 -10.69
N PRO A 159 29.76 -13.18 -10.86
CA PRO A 159 30.35 -13.77 -12.07
C PRO A 159 29.92 -15.21 -12.32
N GLU A 160 29.67 -15.98 -11.26
CA GLU A 160 29.31 -17.40 -11.32
C GLU A 160 27.93 -17.63 -11.93
N THR A 161 26.98 -16.70 -11.71
CA THR A 161 25.58 -16.87 -12.15
C THR A 161 25.16 -15.83 -13.18
N GLY A 162 25.89 -14.73 -13.29
CA GLY A 162 25.53 -13.59 -14.11
C GLY A 162 24.27 -12.88 -13.61
N ARG A 163 23.91 -13.01 -12.32
CA ARG A 163 22.67 -12.45 -11.74
C ARG A 163 22.93 -11.44 -10.63
N ILE A 164 21.97 -10.55 -10.48
CA ILE A 164 21.83 -9.57 -9.40
C ILE A 164 20.80 -10.15 -8.42
N TYR A 165 21.10 -10.08 -7.13
CA TYR A 165 20.28 -10.72 -6.09
C TYR A 165 19.71 -9.69 -5.13
N THR A 166 18.45 -9.90 -4.75
CA THR A 166 17.74 -9.10 -3.75
C THR A 166 17.19 -10.04 -2.69
N TRP A 167 17.26 -9.64 -1.43
CA TRP A 167 16.73 -10.39 -0.29
C TRP A 167 15.86 -9.50 0.58
N MET A 168 14.69 -10.01 0.96
CA MET A 168 13.84 -9.45 2.00
C MET A 168 13.98 -10.34 3.24
N CYS A 169 14.64 -9.83 4.28
CA CYS A 169 14.74 -10.46 5.59
C CYS A 169 13.56 -10.01 6.47
N THR A 170 12.93 -10.95 7.17
CA THR A 170 11.81 -10.69 8.07
C THR A 170 12.12 -11.22 9.47
N THR A 171 11.77 -10.42 10.49
CA THR A 171 12.06 -10.75 11.89
C THR A 171 10.87 -10.46 12.80
N GLY A 172 10.84 -11.10 13.96
CA GLY A 172 9.83 -10.91 14.99
C GLY A 172 8.41 -11.12 14.44
N LYS A 173 7.54 -10.12 14.64
CA LYS A 173 6.15 -10.18 14.17
C LYS A 173 6.02 -10.21 12.66
N VAL A 174 7.00 -9.69 11.93
CA VAL A 174 6.96 -9.70 10.47
C VAL A 174 7.08 -11.14 9.98
N GLU A 175 8.06 -11.87 10.49
CA GLU A 175 8.24 -13.31 10.19
C GLU A 175 6.97 -14.11 10.52
N ARG A 176 6.32 -13.82 11.65
CA ARG A 176 5.06 -14.51 12.03
C ARG A 176 3.87 -14.18 11.13
N LYS A 177 3.89 -13.03 10.45
CA LYS A 177 2.78 -12.53 9.64
C LYS A 177 2.95 -12.79 8.15
N TYR A 178 4.17 -12.66 7.63
CA TYR A 178 4.46 -12.80 6.22
C TYR A 178 4.49 -14.27 5.79
N SER A 179 3.59 -14.63 4.85
CA SER A 179 3.74 -15.85 4.07
C SER A 179 4.73 -15.63 2.91
N GLU A 180 5.22 -16.72 2.31
CA GLU A 180 6.03 -16.65 1.08
C GLU A 180 5.37 -15.82 0.00
N SER A 181 4.07 -16.01 -0.24
CA SER A 181 3.33 -15.24 -1.25
C SER A 181 3.30 -13.74 -0.95
N MET A 182 3.37 -13.33 0.32
CA MET A 182 3.45 -11.92 0.69
C MET A 182 4.86 -11.38 0.47
N ILE A 183 5.89 -12.19 0.75
CA ILE A 183 7.29 -11.84 0.47
C ILE A 183 7.50 -11.68 -1.04
N ASP A 184 7.05 -12.66 -1.83
CA ASP A 184 7.12 -12.62 -3.29
C ASP A 184 6.38 -11.40 -3.85
N HIS A 185 5.17 -11.12 -3.37
CA HIS A 185 4.43 -9.94 -3.82
C HIS A 185 5.14 -8.62 -3.46
N ALA A 186 5.74 -8.52 -2.26
CA ALA A 186 6.51 -7.34 -1.87
C ALA A 186 7.76 -7.15 -2.75
N LEU A 187 8.45 -8.24 -3.08
CA LEU A 187 9.59 -8.24 -3.99
C LEU A 187 9.16 -7.94 -5.43
N ASP A 188 8.05 -8.50 -5.94
CA ASP A 188 7.51 -8.19 -7.26
C ASP A 188 7.21 -6.68 -7.41
N VAL A 189 6.60 -6.08 -6.37
CA VAL A 189 6.32 -4.64 -6.33
C VAL A 189 7.60 -3.80 -6.38
N PHE A 190 8.69 -4.28 -5.77
CA PHE A 190 10.01 -3.64 -5.86
C PHE A 190 10.59 -3.81 -7.28
N TYR A 191 10.58 -5.04 -7.80
CA TYR A 191 11.14 -5.40 -9.11
C TYR A 191 10.42 -4.72 -10.28
N GLU A 192 9.15 -4.36 -10.14
CA GLU A 192 8.41 -3.59 -11.15
C GLU A 192 9.09 -2.26 -11.50
N TYR A 193 9.85 -1.67 -10.56
CA TYR A 193 10.44 -0.34 -10.74
C TYR A 193 11.95 -0.28 -10.54
N VAL A 194 12.59 -1.32 -10.01
CA VAL A 194 14.00 -1.26 -9.57
C VAL A 194 14.99 -0.83 -10.67
N ASP A 195 14.74 -1.24 -11.92
CA ASP A 195 15.62 -0.90 -13.05
C ASP A 195 15.28 0.46 -13.69
N ASP A 196 14.09 1.01 -13.44
CA ASP A 196 13.60 2.27 -14.04
C ASP A 196 13.68 3.47 -13.08
N ASP A 197 13.18 3.30 -11.86
CA ASP A 197 13.08 4.34 -10.83
C ASP A 197 13.30 3.72 -9.45
N TYR A 198 14.56 3.75 -9.02
CA TYR A 198 15.02 3.07 -7.80
C TYR A 198 14.35 3.60 -6.53
N TYR A 199 14.23 4.93 -6.41
CA TYR A 199 13.53 5.56 -5.29
C TYR A 199 12.07 5.10 -5.23
N LYS A 200 11.38 5.08 -6.37
CA LYS A 200 10.00 4.59 -6.45
C LYS A 200 9.90 3.12 -6.08
N ALA A 201 10.85 2.28 -6.49
CA ALA A 201 10.91 0.87 -6.10
C ALA A 201 10.96 0.73 -4.58
N CYS A 202 11.92 1.38 -3.91
CA CYS A 202 12.04 1.37 -2.45
C CYS A 202 10.77 1.91 -1.77
N LEU A 203 10.24 3.05 -2.23
CA LEU A 203 9.03 3.65 -1.65
C LEU A 203 7.81 2.74 -1.80
N LYS A 204 7.69 2.04 -2.93
CA LYS A 204 6.62 1.08 -3.20
C LYS A 204 6.73 -0.15 -2.32
N PHE A 205 7.94 -0.67 -2.13
CA PHE A 205 8.22 -1.74 -1.19
C PHE A 205 7.78 -1.35 0.23
N VAL A 206 8.24 -0.20 0.75
CA VAL A 206 7.90 0.25 2.12
C VAL A 206 6.38 0.45 2.27
N LYS A 207 5.72 1.02 1.25
CA LYS A 207 4.25 1.17 1.22
C LYS A 207 3.51 -0.15 1.22
N GLN A 208 4.00 -1.13 0.45
CA GLN A 208 3.42 -2.45 0.41
C GLN A 208 3.58 -3.13 1.77
N PHE A 209 4.77 -3.05 2.36
CA PHE A 209 5.03 -3.57 3.69
C PHE A 209 4.10 -2.96 4.76
N GLU A 210 3.97 -1.64 4.76
CA GLU A 210 3.10 -0.93 5.67
C GLU A 210 1.63 -1.35 5.51
N TYR A 211 1.16 -1.48 4.26
CA TYR A 211 -0.18 -1.95 3.95
C TYR A 211 -0.40 -3.37 4.49
N ASP A 212 0.54 -4.27 4.24
CA ASP A 212 0.46 -5.65 4.72
C ASP A 212 0.39 -5.69 6.25
N MET A 213 1.23 -4.90 6.94
CA MET A 213 1.30 -4.86 8.40
C MET A 213 0.06 -4.22 9.05
N THR A 214 -0.51 -3.17 8.48
CA THR A 214 -1.60 -2.37 9.09
C THR A 214 -2.98 -2.63 8.52
N GLY A 215 -3.08 -3.19 7.31
CA GLY A 215 -4.32 -3.32 6.54
C GLY A 215 -4.85 -1.98 5.98
N GLN A 216 -4.11 -0.87 6.12
CA GLN A 216 -4.54 0.46 5.68
C GLN A 216 -3.71 0.94 4.49
N LEU A 217 -4.39 1.33 3.40
CA LEU A 217 -3.72 1.97 2.27
C LEU A 217 -3.57 3.46 2.55
N HIS A 218 -2.38 3.88 2.95
CA HIS A 218 -2.09 5.29 3.15
C HIS A 218 -1.86 5.99 1.79
N LEU A 219 -2.91 6.64 1.32
CA LEU A 219 -2.87 7.49 0.14
C LEU A 219 -2.09 8.76 0.48
N THR A 220 -0.86 8.86 -0.04
CA THR A 220 -0.06 10.10 -0.12
C THR A 220 -0.96 11.31 -0.40
N GLY A 221 -0.72 12.47 0.24
CA GLY A 221 -1.65 13.61 0.26
C GLY A 221 -2.21 14.06 -1.10
N SER A 222 -1.45 13.92 -2.18
CA SER A 222 -1.91 14.19 -3.55
C SER A 222 -3.02 13.25 -4.04
N LYS A 223 -3.01 11.98 -3.65
CA LYS A 223 -4.03 10.99 -4.01
C LYS A 223 -5.30 11.14 -3.16
N ALA A 224 -5.15 11.54 -1.89
CA ALA A 224 -6.28 11.94 -1.06
C ALA A 224 -7.03 13.14 -1.65
N MET A 225 -6.30 14.11 -2.23
CA MET A 225 -6.92 15.25 -2.94
C MET A 225 -7.77 14.82 -4.14
N MET A 226 -7.38 13.79 -4.90
CA MET A 226 -8.20 13.29 -6.02
C MET A 226 -9.52 12.66 -5.55
N ILE A 227 -9.49 11.92 -4.43
CA ILE A 227 -10.71 11.33 -3.85
C ILE A 227 -11.62 12.43 -3.31
N ILE A 228 -11.06 13.42 -2.61
CA ILE A 228 -11.80 14.58 -2.13
C ILE A 228 -12.43 15.33 -3.32
N ALA A 229 -11.66 15.61 -4.37
CA ALA A 229 -12.15 16.26 -5.59
C ALA A 229 -13.25 15.44 -6.30
N ALA A 230 -13.14 14.12 -6.34
CA ALA A 230 -14.17 13.23 -6.89
C ALA A 230 -15.46 13.28 -6.06
N ILE A 231 -15.35 13.31 -4.72
CA ILE A 231 -16.49 13.46 -3.81
C ILE A 231 -17.15 14.84 -4.00
N TYR A 232 -16.37 15.91 -4.15
CA TYR A 232 -16.91 17.24 -4.51
C TYR A 232 -17.65 17.22 -5.85
N GLY A 233 -17.05 16.63 -6.88
CA GLY A 233 -17.67 16.50 -8.19
C GLY A 233 -18.99 15.72 -8.14
N LEU A 234 -19.05 14.66 -7.34
CA LEU A 234 -20.26 13.87 -7.12
C LEU A 234 -21.35 14.67 -6.40
N ILE A 235 -21.01 15.38 -5.32
CA ILE A 235 -21.96 16.24 -4.59
C ILE A 235 -22.47 17.37 -5.50
N TYR A 236 -21.57 17.99 -6.28
CA TYR A 236 -21.95 19.02 -7.25
C TYR A 236 -22.91 18.46 -8.32
N MET A 237 -22.61 17.29 -8.89
CA MET A 237 -23.46 16.62 -9.86
C MET A 237 -24.85 16.32 -9.28
N LEU A 238 -24.91 15.67 -8.11
CA LEU A 238 -26.18 15.32 -7.46
C LEU A 238 -27.02 16.56 -7.09
N SER A 239 -26.38 17.65 -6.66
CA SER A 239 -27.06 18.91 -6.36
C SER A 239 -27.60 19.62 -7.61
N HIS A 240 -26.98 19.42 -8.77
CA HIS A 240 -27.41 19.99 -10.06
C HIS A 240 -28.36 19.08 -10.84
N MET A 241 -28.46 17.79 -10.49
CA MET A 241 -29.42 16.85 -11.10
C MET A 241 -30.88 17.19 -10.75
N SER A 242 -31.15 17.98 -9.70
CA SER A 242 -32.51 18.30 -9.26
C SER A 242 -33.17 19.50 -9.95
N SER A 243 -32.62 20.05 -11.03
CA SER A 243 -33.30 21.15 -11.75
C SER A 243 -33.18 21.03 -13.25
N ARG A 244 -34.09 20.23 -13.84
CA ARG A 244 -34.69 20.48 -15.17
C ARG A 244 -35.83 19.51 -15.55
N ALA A 245 -36.63 19.08 -14.58
CA ALA A 245 -38.01 18.76 -14.92
C ALA A 245 -38.73 20.09 -15.12
N GLY A 246 -38.63 20.66 -16.34
CA GLY A 246 -39.55 21.72 -16.74
C GLY A 246 -40.94 21.17 -16.53
N SER A 247 -41.71 21.74 -15.61
CA SER A 247 -43.12 21.38 -15.46
C SER A 247 -43.76 21.61 -16.82
N SER A 248 -44.16 20.54 -17.51
CA SER A 248 -44.87 20.65 -18.77
C SER A 248 -46.04 21.60 -18.55
N THR A 249 -46.00 22.78 -19.16
CA THR A 249 -47.08 23.75 -19.07
C THR A 249 -48.14 23.38 -20.12
N VAL A 250 -48.59 22.13 -20.06
CA VAL A 250 -49.75 21.62 -20.78
C VAL A 250 -50.41 20.64 -19.82
N THR A 251 -51.18 21.18 -18.89
CA THR A 251 -52.08 20.38 -18.05
C THR A 251 -53.19 19.84 -18.95
N GLU A 252 -53.47 18.53 -18.89
CA GLU A 252 -54.55 17.86 -19.66
C GLU A 252 -55.94 18.51 -19.45
N SER A 253 -56.10 19.30 -18.38
CA SER A 253 -57.32 20.04 -18.06
C SER A 253 -57.73 21.11 -19.09
N SER A 254 -56.89 21.44 -20.07
CA SER A 254 -57.28 22.36 -21.17
C SER A 254 -58.06 21.69 -22.30
N TYR A 255 -58.12 20.35 -22.36
CA TYR A 255 -58.79 19.64 -23.45
C TYR A 255 -59.77 18.55 -23.01
N LEU A 256 -60.02 18.39 -21.71
CA LEU A 256 -60.93 17.36 -21.19
C LEU A 256 -61.99 17.99 -20.26
N ILE A 257 -63.25 17.90 -20.67
CA ILE A 257 -64.41 18.19 -19.80
C ILE A 257 -64.58 16.99 -18.87
N GLU A 258 -64.52 17.24 -17.57
CA GLU A 258 -64.71 16.26 -16.51
C GLU A 258 -66.06 15.54 -16.69
N GLY A 259 -66.03 14.21 -16.86
CA GLY A 259 -67.23 13.38 -17.05
C GLY A 259 -67.64 13.08 -18.50
N SER A 260 -66.93 13.57 -19.52
CA SER A 260 -67.27 13.36 -20.95
C SER A 260 -66.72 12.07 -21.58
N LEU A 261 -65.85 11.32 -20.89
CA LEU A 261 -65.17 10.15 -21.46
C LEU A 261 -65.92 8.87 -21.10
N ALA A 262 -66.66 8.33 -22.07
CA ALA A 262 -67.21 6.98 -22.00
C ALA A 262 -66.36 6.04 -22.87
N PHE A 263 -65.83 4.97 -22.27
CA PHE A 263 -65.14 3.89 -22.99
C PHE A 263 -66.10 2.70 -23.14
N PRO A 264 -66.91 2.63 -24.22
CA PRO A 264 -67.94 1.60 -24.36
C PRO A 264 -67.38 0.21 -24.71
N VAL A 265 -66.09 0.10 -25.04
CA VAL A 265 -65.48 -1.16 -25.46
C VAL A 265 -64.25 -1.43 -24.61
N ASN A 266 -64.37 -2.42 -23.74
CA ASN A 266 -63.29 -2.92 -22.90
C ASN A 266 -63.00 -4.37 -23.32
N ARG A 267 -61.94 -4.59 -24.11
CA ARG A 267 -61.56 -5.92 -24.58
C ARG A 267 -60.03 -6.03 -24.56
N ASP A 268 -59.53 -7.04 -23.86
CA ASP A 268 -58.12 -7.38 -23.89
C ASP A 268 -57.86 -8.37 -25.02
N THR A 269 -57.00 -7.99 -25.96
CA THR A 269 -56.53 -8.89 -27.03
C THR A 269 -55.08 -9.26 -26.73
N PHE A 270 -54.84 -10.55 -26.49
CA PHE A 270 -53.51 -11.07 -26.21
C PHE A 270 -52.73 -11.21 -27.53
N ILE A 271 -51.78 -10.30 -27.78
CA ILE A 271 -51.14 -10.19 -29.10
C ILE A 271 -50.00 -11.22 -29.29
N ARG A 272 -49.09 -11.41 -28.33
CA ARG A 272 -48.00 -12.43 -28.41
C ARG A 272 -47.50 -12.84 -27.02
N LYS A 273 -46.97 -14.06 -26.93
CA LYS A 273 -46.25 -14.59 -25.77
C LYS A 273 -44.86 -15.02 -26.20
N ASP A 274 -43.84 -14.37 -25.67
CA ASP A 274 -42.45 -14.77 -25.86
C ASP A 274 -41.99 -15.62 -24.67
N VAL A 275 -41.43 -16.79 -24.97
CA VAL A 275 -40.80 -17.67 -23.98
C VAL A 275 -39.34 -17.84 -24.37
N THR A 276 -38.43 -17.33 -23.56
CA THR A 276 -36.99 -17.51 -23.74
C THR A 276 -36.51 -18.64 -22.83
N LYS A 277 -35.88 -19.66 -23.43
CA LYS A 277 -35.14 -20.69 -22.71
C LYS A 277 -33.64 -20.38 -22.84
N ARG A 278 -32.92 -20.27 -21.72
CA ARG A 278 -31.46 -20.14 -21.68
C ARG A 278 -30.85 -21.47 -21.26
N TYR A 279 -29.95 -22.00 -22.08
CA TYR A 279 -29.16 -23.20 -21.78
C TYR A 279 -28.05 -22.86 -20.77
N ASN A 280 -27.86 -23.70 -19.75
CA ASN A 280 -26.80 -23.58 -18.75
C ASN A 280 -25.83 -24.78 -18.90
N PRO A 281 -24.65 -24.61 -19.52
CA PRO A 281 -23.68 -25.70 -19.63
C PRO A 281 -23.08 -26.03 -18.26
N PRO A 282 -22.80 -27.31 -17.95
CA PRO A 282 -22.09 -27.70 -16.74
C PRO A 282 -20.63 -27.22 -16.75
N SER A 283 -20.10 -26.98 -15.55
CA SER A 283 -18.76 -26.46 -15.29
C SER A 283 -17.65 -27.36 -15.84
N GLU A 284 -16.74 -26.79 -16.64
CA GLU A 284 -15.49 -27.42 -16.99
C GLU A 284 -14.55 -27.45 -15.78
N SER A 285 -14.14 -28.65 -15.37
CA SER A 285 -13.06 -28.91 -14.44
C SER A 285 -11.72 -28.56 -15.09
N ARG A 286 -11.12 -27.43 -14.70
CA ARG A 286 -9.68 -27.21 -14.89
C ARG A 286 -8.94 -27.71 -13.66
N SER A 287 -8.19 -28.79 -13.85
CA SER A 287 -7.12 -29.22 -12.95
C SER A 287 -6.00 -28.18 -12.97
N GLY A 288 -6.05 -27.23 -12.03
CA GLY A 288 -4.91 -26.42 -11.64
C GLY A 288 -4.08 -27.22 -10.64
N GLY A 289 -2.97 -27.79 -11.09
CA GLY A 289 -1.95 -28.34 -10.21
C GLY A 289 -1.33 -27.21 -9.40
N GLY A 290 -1.77 -27.04 -8.16
CA GLY A 290 -1.10 -26.21 -7.16
C GLY A 290 0.10 -26.99 -6.65
N GLY A 291 1.28 -26.68 -7.17
CA GLY A 291 2.54 -27.05 -6.55
C GLY A 291 2.68 -26.26 -5.25
N GLY A 292 2.45 -26.95 -4.13
CA GLY A 292 2.84 -26.47 -2.82
C GLY A 292 4.35 -26.63 -2.65
N GLY A 293 5.03 -25.50 -2.46
CA GLY A 293 6.28 -25.35 -1.77
C GLY A 293 6.18 -23.97 -1.13
N GLY A 294 6.50 -23.73 0.14
CA GLY A 294 7.22 -24.54 1.10
C GLY A 294 8.09 -23.59 1.91
N GLY A 295 7.44 -22.72 2.71
CA GLY A 295 8.02 -21.68 3.56
C GLY A 295 9.32 -22.10 4.24
N GLY A 296 10.44 -21.62 3.70
CA GLY A 296 11.76 -21.88 4.27
C GLY A 296 11.96 -21.10 5.57
N HIS A 297 11.63 -21.70 6.71
CA HIS A 297 12.27 -21.34 7.97
C HIS A 297 13.73 -21.76 7.88
N HIS A 298 14.65 -20.81 8.08
CA HIS A 298 16.04 -21.16 8.36
C HIS A 298 16.44 -20.50 9.67
N SER A 299 17.06 -21.28 10.54
CA SER A 299 17.61 -20.77 11.80
C SER A 299 19.00 -20.24 11.49
N SER A 300 19.21 -18.92 11.61
CA SER A 300 20.56 -18.39 11.74
C SER A 300 21.04 -18.76 13.14
N GLY A 301 21.97 -19.70 13.25
CA GLY A 301 22.47 -20.21 14.53
C GLY A 301 23.37 -19.25 15.31
N GLY A 302 23.03 -17.96 15.34
CA GLY A 302 23.08 -17.26 16.62
C GLY A 302 21.95 -17.70 17.56
N GLY A 303 20.92 -18.38 17.07
CA GLY A 303 19.74 -18.73 17.86
C GLY A 303 18.57 -17.76 17.65
N GLY A 304 18.68 -16.83 16.71
CA GLY A 304 17.55 -16.03 16.27
C GLY A 304 16.74 -16.74 15.19
N SER A 305 15.43 -16.47 15.12
CA SER A 305 14.61 -16.80 13.95
C SER A 305 14.70 -15.65 12.95
N HIS A 306 15.10 -15.95 11.72
CA HIS A 306 15.03 -15.05 10.57
C HIS A 306 14.19 -15.74 9.49
N GLY A 307 13.17 -15.03 9.01
CA GLY A 307 12.44 -15.40 7.81
C GLY A 307 12.95 -14.59 6.61
N GLY A 308 12.41 -14.89 5.44
CA GLY A 308 12.68 -14.08 4.26
C GLY A 308 12.55 -14.83 2.96
N GLY A 309 12.80 -14.11 1.88
CA GLY A 309 12.80 -14.63 0.52
C GLY A 309 13.62 -13.73 -0.38
N GLY A 310 14.02 -14.28 -1.53
CA GLY A 310 14.94 -13.61 -2.44
C GLY A 310 14.56 -13.76 -3.89
N HIS A 311 14.79 -12.70 -4.66
CA HIS A 311 14.57 -12.65 -6.10
C HIS A 311 15.92 -12.38 -6.80
N SER A 312 15.95 -12.58 -8.13
CA SER A 312 17.15 -12.27 -8.91
C SER A 312 16.87 -11.89 -10.36
N ARG A 313 17.65 -10.94 -10.87
CA ARG A 313 17.62 -10.40 -12.26
C ARG A 313 19.01 -10.45 -12.91
#